data_AF-A0A925VPH6-F1
#
_entry.id   AF-A0A925VPH6-F1
#
_cell.length_a   1.000
_cell.length_b   1.000
_cell.length_c   1.000
_cell.angle_alpha   90.00
_cell.angle_beta   90.00
_cell.angle_gamma   90.00
#
_symmetry.space_group_name_H-M   'P 1'
#
loop_
_entity.id
_entity.type
_entity.pdbx_description
1 polymer ?
#
loop_
_entity_poly.entity_id
_entity_poly.type
_entity_poly.pdbx_seq_one_letter_code
_entity_poly.pdbx_strand_id
1 'polypeptide(L)'
;VKILSRNPSRSGTRHSPPFQDQLRLLERLNAADAFIATGSDNTARYFDYYFGKRPHLIRRNRTSLAVLTGRETPHELGLLGEDIFRYYGLGCRNVSKLFVPPGYDFTPLLDALRPWHPVADHHKYNNNYDYNKSILLVNSVPHLDTGFLLLTESPQLVSPISVLHYGPYAHEIDLVDQLTDVAAQTQCIVSGGGQWAGSLPFGQAQYPAVTDYADGVDTMAFLAELG
;
A
#
# COMPACT_ATOMS: atom_id res chain seq x y z
N VAL A 1 26.26 -5.00 7.80
CA VAL A 1 24.77 -5.00 7.95
C VAL A 1 24.21 -6.25 7.30
N LYS A 2 23.33 -7.00 7.99
CA LYS A 2 22.62 -8.13 7.38
C LYS A 2 21.19 -7.70 7.06
N ILE A 3 20.80 -7.81 5.78
CA ILE A 3 19.49 -7.40 5.27
C ILE A 3 18.56 -8.62 5.26
N LEU A 4 17.35 -8.48 5.82
CA LEU A 4 16.36 -9.56 5.89
C LEU A 4 15.22 -9.31 4.91
N SER A 5 14.89 -10.31 4.11
CA SER A 5 13.67 -10.36 3.30
C SER A 5 12.95 -11.69 3.53
N ARG A 6 11.61 -11.63 3.66
CA ARG A 6 10.72 -12.78 3.91
C ARG A 6 10.67 -13.79 2.76
N ASN A 7 11.22 -13.45 1.60
CA ASN A 7 11.37 -14.32 0.45
C ASN A 7 12.73 -14.05 -0.19
N PRO A 8 13.82 -14.70 0.24
CA PRO A 8 14.88 -14.98 -0.69
C PRO A 8 14.31 -16.07 -1.59
N SER A 9 13.54 -15.69 -2.62
CA SER A 9 13.47 -16.59 -3.76
C SER A 9 14.92 -16.92 -4.10
N ARG A 10 15.22 -18.20 -4.34
CA ARG A 10 16.55 -18.65 -4.82
C ARG A 10 17.02 -17.88 -6.07
N SER A 11 16.19 -16.98 -6.64
CA SER A 11 16.51 -16.07 -7.72
C SER A 11 17.40 -14.87 -7.30
N GLY A 12 17.39 -14.42 -6.04
CA GLY A 12 18.15 -13.22 -5.63
C GLY A 12 19.67 -13.38 -5.79
N THR A 13 20.22 -14.56 -5.49
CA THR A 13 21.65 -14.86 -5.68
C THR A 13 22.01 -15.18 -7.14
N ARG A 14 21.02 -15.53 -7.99
CA ARG A 14 21.21 -15.78 -9.43
C ARG A 14 21.30 -14.50 -10.26
N HIS A 15 20.73 -13.39 -9.81
CA HIS A 15 20.58 -12.16 -10.61
C HIS A 15 21.42 -10.98 -10.10
N SER A 16 22.37 -11.20 -9.18
CA SER A 16 23.26 -10.14 -8.67
C SER A 16 24.72 -10.63 -8.50
N PRO A 17 25.42 -10.94 -9.61
CA PRO A 17 26.78 -11.49 -9.60
C PRO A 17 27.80 -10.73 -8.72
N PRO A 18 27.81 -9.38 -8.66
CA PRO A 18 28.82 -8.64 -7.88
C PRO A 18 28.70 -8.79 -6.36
N PHE A 19 27.55 -9.28 -5.86
CA PHE A 19 27.24 -9.29 -4.43
C PHE A 19 27.20 -10.71 -3.83
N GLN A 20 27.55 -11.74 -4.60
CA GLN A 20 27.42 -13.13 -4.15
C GLN A 20 28.21 -13.41 -2.86
N ASP A 21 29.44 -12.90 -2.75
CA ASP A 21 30.28 -13.09 -1.56
C ASP A 21 29.80 -12.29 -0.33
N GLN A 22 28.94 -11.30 -0.56
CA GLN A 22 28.36 -10.42 0.47
C GLN A 22 27.00 -10.94 0.97
N LEU A 23 26.41 -11.93 0.29
CA LEU A 23 25.12 -12.52 0.63
C LEU A 23 25.30 -13.87 1.33
N ARG A 24 24.82 -13.97 2.56
CA ARG A 24 24.83 -15.23 3.32
C ARG A 24 23.44 -15.54 3.86
N LEU A 25 22.95 -16.73 3.54
CA LEU A 25 21.76 -17.29 4.20
C LEU A 25 22.20 -17.86 5.54
N LEU A 26 21.49 -17.48 6.61
CA LEU A 26 21.79 -17.89 7.97
C LEU A 26 20.52 -18.42 8.64
N GLU A 27 20.65 -19.49 9.41
CA GLU A 27 19.52 -20.05 10.17
C GLU A 27 19.15 -19.18 11.39
N ARG A 28 20.13 -18.48 11.98
CA ARG A 28 19.94 -17.59 13.12
C ARG A 28 20.70 -16.28 12.92
N LEU A 29 20.12 -15.19 13.41
CA LEU A 29 20.53 -13.82 13.08
C LEU A 29 21.26 -13.11 14.22
N ASN A 30 21.49 -13.81 15.33
CA ASN A 30 21.97 -13.29 16.62
C ASN A 30 23.36 -12.64 16.56
N ALA A 31 24.09 -12.79 15.46
CA ALA A 31 25.47 -12.31 15.27
C ALA A 31 25.58 -11.10 14.34
N ALA A 32 24.50 -10.37 14.05
CA ALA A 32 24.56 -9.16 13.21
C ALA A 32 24.75 -7.89 14.06
N ASP A 33 25.63 -6.97 13.62
CA ASP A 33 25.88 -5.71 14.34
C ASP A 33 24.71 -4.73 14.25
N ALA A 34 23.95 -4.80 13.15
CA ALA A 34 22.74 -4.04 12.93
C ALA A 34 21.75 -4.82 12.05
N PHE A 35 20.47 -4.46 12.15
CA PHE A 35 19.37 -5.13 11.46
C PHE A 35 18.58 -4.18 10.56
N ILE A 36 18.28 -4.60 9.33
CA ILE A 36 17.24 -3.98 8.50
C ILE A 36 16.21 -5.07 8.18
N ALA A 37 14.97 -4.84 8.58
CA ALA A 37 13.91 -5.83 8.46
C ALA A 37 12.61 -5.19 7.95
N THR A 38 11.93 -5.88 7.05
CA THR A 38 10.61 -5.47 6.54
C THR A 38 9.62 -6.61 6.72
N GLY A 39 8.38 -6.30 7.08
CA GLY A 39 7.35 -7.32 7.26
C GLY A 39 6.01 -6.77 7.74
N SER A 40 5.09 -7.67 8.05
CA SER A 40 3.81 -7.30 8.66
C SER A 40 4.02 -6.69 10.04
N ASP A 41 3.02 -5.97 10.55
CA ASP A 41 3.09 -5.36 11.89
C ASP A 41 3.36 -6.37 12.99
N ASN A 42 2.78 -7.57 12.87
CA ASN A 42 3.07 -8.66 13.78
C ASN A 42 4.55 -9.06 13.70
N THR A 43 5.10 -9.18 12.48
CA THR A 43 6.53 -9.51 12.29
C THR A 43 7.44 -8.41 12.85
N ALA A 44 7.07 -7.14 12.65
CA ALA A 44 7.81 -6.01 13.20
C ALA A 44 7.86 -6.07 14.73
N ARG A 45 6.75 -6.37 15.41
CA ARG A 45 6.74 -6.57 16.88
C ARG A 45 7.69 -7.67 17.33
N TYR A 46 7.75 -8.78 16.60
CA TYR A 46 8.73 -9.84 16.89
C TYR A 46 10.18 -9.33 16.70
N PHE A 47 10.45 -8.59 15.63
CA PHE A 47 11.78 -8.02 15.41
C PHE A 47 12.17 -6.99 16.46
N ASP A 48 11.25 -6.11 16.87
CA ASP A 48 11.45 -5.15 17.95
C ASP A 48 11.86 -5.87 19.25
N TYR A 49 11.13 -6.93 19.62
CA TYR A 49 11.41 -7.71 20.83
C TYR A 49 12.78 -8.41 20.79
N TYR A 50 13.12 -9.07 19.68
CA TYR A 50 14.34 -9.87 19.59
C TYR A 50 15.60 -9.04 19.30
N PHE A 51 15.47 -7.94 18.56
CA PHE A 51 16.60 -7.19 18.01
C PHE A 51 16.66 -5.72 18.45
N GLY A 52 15.69 -5.24 19.23
CA GLY A 52 15.62 -3.84 19.66
C GLY A 52 16.81 -3.32 20.47
N LYS A 53 17.65 -4.21 21.02
CA LYS A 53 18.88 -3.85 21.75
C LYS A 53 20.08 -3.53 20.84
N ARG A 54 19.97 -3.76 19.54
CA ARG A 54 21.00 -3.40 18.55
C ARG A 54 20.46 -2.33 17.61
N PRO A 55 21.34 -1.56 16.94
CA PRO A 55 20.90 -0.65 15.88
C PRO A 55 20.01 -1.38 14.87
N HIS A 56 18.82 -0.84 14.62
CA HIS A 56 17.85 -1.49 13.75
C HIS A 56 17.00 -0.49 12.97
N LEU A 57 16.58 -0.91 11.78
CA LEU A 57 15.59 -0.26 10.94
C LEU A 57 14.50 -1.28 10.61
N ILE A 58 13.35 -1.17 11.28
CA ILE A 58 12.24 -2.11 11.15
C ILE A 58 11.07 -1.42 10.45
N ARG A 59 10.77 -1.87 9.23
CA ARG A 59 9.67 -1.33 8.42
C ARG A 59 8.40 -2.17 8.61
N ARG A 60 7.36 -1.49 9.07
CA ARG A 60 6.00 -2.02 9.29
C ARG A 60 5.18 -2.01 8.01
N ASN A 61 4.00 -2.63 8.05
CA ASN A 61 3.09 -2.60 6.92
C ASN A 61 2.50 -1.20 6.76
N ARG A 62 2.38 -0.75 5.51
CA ARG A 62 1.75 0.52 5.16
C ARG A 62 0.90 0.35 3.92
N THR A 63 -0.03 1.28 3.69
CA THR A 63 -0.87 1.30 2.49
C THR A 63 -1.05 2.72 1.97
N SER A 64 -1.48 2.87 0.73
CA SER A 64 -1.77 4.18 0.14
C SER A 64 -3.25 4.51 0.18
N LEU A 65 -3.51 5.81 0.27
CA LEU A 65 -4.85 6.38 0.44
C LEU A 65 -5.10 7.37 -0.69
N ALA A 66 -6.34 7.48 -1.15
CA ALA A 66 -6.74 8.51 -2.11
C ALA A 66 -7.76 9.46 -1.50
N VAL A 67 -7.61 10.74 -1.79
CA VAL A 67 -8.59 11.78 -1.45
C VAL A 67 -9.32 12.18 -2.73
N LEU A 68 -10.65 12.10 -2.69
CA LEU A 68 -11.55 12.55 -3.76
C LEU A 68 -12.39 13.71 -3.25
N THR A 69 -12.71 14.63 -4.14
CA THR A 69 -13.44 15.89 -3.88
C THR A 69 -14.79 15.95 -4.59
N GLY A 70 -15.02 15.08 -5.58
CA GLY A 70 -16.20 15.10 -6.45
C GLY A 70 -16.07 16.07 -7.62
N ARG A 71 -14.90 16.69 -7.80
CA ARG A 71 -14.62 17.66 -8.87
C ARG A 71 -13.58 17.15 -9.87
N GLU A 72 -13.09 15.93 -9.67
CA GLU A 72 -12.13 15.28 -10.54
C GLU A 72 -12.74 15.07 -11.94
N THR A 73 -11.92 15.28 -12.96
CA THR A 73 -12.29 14.95 -14.33
C THR A 73 -12.28 13.43 -14.57
N PRO A 74 -13.02 12.93 -15.59
CA PRO A 74 -12.95 11.52 -15.96
C PRO A 74 -11.52 11.02 -16.26
N HIS A 75 -10.67 11.89 -16.82
CA HIS A 75 -9.27 11.57 -17.04
C HIS A 75 -8.53 11.36 -15.71
N GLU A 76 -8.66 12.27 -14.76
CA GLU A 76 -8.01 12.14 -13.45
C GLU A 76 -8.47 10.88 -12.72
N LEU A 77 -9.77 10.58 -12.74
CA LEU A 77 -10.31 9.35 -12.17
C LEU A 77 -9.76 8.10 -12.86
N GLY A 78 -9.56 8.14 -14.18
CA GLY A 78 -8.93 7.04 -14.92
C GLY A 78 -7.47 6.78 -14.49
N LEU A 79 -6.72 7.84 -14.16
CA LEU A 79 -5.36 7.73 -13.65
C LEU A 79 -5.30 7.07 -12.27
N LEU A 80 -6.33 7.26 -11.42
CA LEU A 80 -6.39 6.59 -10.11
C LEU A 80 -6.42 5.05 -10.25
N GLY A 81 -6.92 4.54 -11.39
CA GLY A 81 -6.87 3.09 -11.67
C GLY A 81 -5.44 2.53 -11.68
N GLU A 82 -4.44 3.33 -12.08
CA GLU A 82 -3.04 2.91 -12.02
C GLU A 82 -2.57 2.68 -10.57
N ASP A 83 -3.02 3.52 -9.64
CA ASP A 83 -2.66 3.39 -8.23
C ASP A 83 -3.44 2.25 -7.55
N ILE A 84 -4.66 1.95 -7.98
CA ILE A 84 -5.46 0.84 -7.44
C ILE A 84 -4.97 -0.50 -7.97
N PHE A 85 -4.83 -0.65 -9.29
CA PHE A 85 -4.80 -1.96 -9.94
C PHE A 85 -3.40 -2.46 -10.34
N ARG A 86 -2.40 -1.59 -10.48
CA ARG A 86 -1.03 -2.05 -10.81
C ARG A 86 -0.58 -3.09 -9.79
N TYR A 87 0.12 -4.11 -10.29
CA TYR A 87 0.54 -5.26 -9.48
C TYR A 87 -0.63 -5.95 -8.74
N TYR A 88 -1.85 -5.88 -9.28
CA TYR A 88 -3.05 -6.49 -8.73
C TYR A 88 -3.42 -6.01 -7.32
N GLY A 89 -3.01 -4.79 -6.94
CA GLY A 89 -3.30 -4.23 -5.62
C GLY A 89 -2.43 -4.79 -4.48
N LEU A 90 -1.34 -5.49 -4.78
CA LEU A 90 -0.53 -6.21 -3.79
C LEU A 90 0.55 -5.38 -3.09
N GLY A 91 0.80 -4.15 -3.55
CA GLY A 91 1.87 -3.30 -3.05
C GLY A 91 1.43 -2.35 -1.92
N CYS A 92 2.37 -1.94 -1.06
CA CYS A 92 2.13 -0.88 -0.07
C CYS A 92 1.81 0.48 -0.70
N ARG A 93 2.18 0.66 -1.97
CA ARG A 93 1.89 1.85 -2.79
C ARG A 93 0.57 1.76 -3.55
N ASN A 94 -0.14 0.64 -3.46
CA ASN A 94 -1.48 0.55 -4.02
C ASN A 94 -2.49 1.26 -3.13
N VAL A 95 -3.41 2.00 -3.75
CA VAL A 95 -4.53 2.62 -3.06
C VAL A 95 -5.52 1.55 -2.63
N SER A 96 -5.77 1.47 -1.33
CA SER A 96 -6.70 0.50 -0.73
C SER A 96 -7.89 1.16 -0.04
N LYS A 97 -7.84 2.49 0.16
CA LYS A 97 -8.94 3.26 0.71
C LYS A 97 -9.08 4.65 0.09
N LEU A 98 -10.34 5.03 -0.13
CA LEU A 98 -10.76 6.35 -0.58
C LEU A 98 -11.35 7.17 0.58
N PHE A 99 -10.99 8.45 0.66
CA PHE A 99 -11.70 9.45 1.44
C PHE A 99 -12.54 10.29 0.50
N VAL A 100 -13.84 10.36 0.77
CA VAL A 100 -14.82 11.02 -0.11
C VAL A 100 -15.69 12.02 0.67
N PRO A 101 -16.17 13.10 0.05
CA PRO A 101 -17.09 14.03 0.71
C PRO A 101 -18.46 13.36 0.96
N PRO A 102 -19.33 13.96 1.80
CA PRO A 102 -20.65 13.41 2.08
C PRO A 102 -21.49 13.41 0.80
N GLY A 103 -22.16 12.29 0.52
CA GLY A 103 -23.01 12.15 -0.67
C GLY A 103 -22.25 12.02 -1.99
N TYR A 104 -20.98 11.63 -1.96
CA TYR A 104 -20.17 11.41 -3.18
C TYR A 104 -20.84 10.38 -4.11
N ASP A 105 -21.00 10.76 -5.39
CA ASP A 105 -21.44 9.84 -6.44
C ASP A 105 -20.25 9.06 -6.98
N PHE A 106 -20.27 7.74 -6.78
CA PHE A 106 -19.22 6.85 -7.27
C PHE A 106 -19.34 6.51 -8.75
N THR A 107 -20.44 6.85 -9.42
CA THR A 107 -20.70 6.50 -10.82
C THR A 107 -19.56 6.97 -11.74
N PRO A 108 -19.11 8.24 -11.70
CA PRO A 108 -18.00 8.69 -12.54
C PRO A 108 -16.70 7.94 -12.29
N LEU A 109 -16.40 7.60 -11.03
CA LEU A 109 -15.21 6.84 -10.68
C LEU A 109 -15.29 5.42 -11.27
N LEU A 110 -16.38 4.70 -10.99
CA LEU A 110 -16.54 3.32 -11.44
C LEU A 110 -16.51 3.22 -12.97
N ASP A 111 -17.10 4.18 -13.68
CA ASP A 111 -17.03 4.27 -15.15
C ASP A 111 -15.60 4.50 -15.64
N ALA A 112 -14.85 5.40 -15.01
CA ALA A 112 -13.45 5.66 -15.35
C ALA A 112 -12.53 4.46 -15.09
N LEU A 113 -12.89 3.58 -14.16
CA LEU A 113 -12.13 2.37 -13.85
C LEU A 113 -12.44 1.17 -14.76
N ARG A 114 -13.50 1.23 -15.59
CA ARG A 114 -13.88 0.11 -16.50
C ARG A 114 -12.76 -0.42 -17.40
N PRO A 115 -11.82 0.40 -17.93
CA PRO A 115 -10.70 -0.12 -18.71
C PRO A 115 -9.82 -1.15 -17.96
N TRP A 116 -9.88 -1.17 -16.62
CA TRP A 116 -9.14 -2.11 -15.79
C TRP A 116 -9.81 -3.48 -15.63
N HIS A 117 -10.97 -3.75 -16.24
CA HIS A 117 -11.60 -5.07 -16.17
C HIS A 117 -10.67 -6.28 -16.49
N PRO A 118 -9.64 -6.20 -17.36
CA PRO A 118 -8.78 -7.35 -17.66
C PRO A 118 -7.97 -7.85 -16.45
N VAL A 119 -7.90 -7.11 -15.34
CA VAL A 119 -7.31 -7.64 -14.09
C VAL A 119 -8.04 -8.89 -13.59
N ALA A 120 -9.33 -9.03 -13.93
CA ALA A 120 -10.13 -10.22 -13.62
C ALA A 120 -9.68 -11.46 -14.41
N ASP A 121 -8.97 -11.32 -15.52
CA ASP A 121 -8.44 -12.47 -16.26
C ASP A 121 -7.32 -13.20 -15.49
N HIS A 122 -6.74 -12.54 -14.48
CA HIS A 122 -5.74 -13.16 -13.62
C HIS A 122 -6.42 -14.03 -12.55
N HIS A 123 -6.29 -15.35 -12.69
CA HIS A 123 -6.95 -16.33 -11.82
C HIS A 123 -6.84 -16.07 -10.32
N LYS A 124 -5.66 -15.69 -9.79
CA LYS A 124 -5.53 -15.43 -8.34
C LYS A 124 -6.26 -14.17 -7.90
N TYR A 125 -6.33 -13.16 -8.76
CA TYR A 125 -7.09 -11.94 -8.47
C TYR A 125 -8.58 -12.25 -8.48
N ASN A 126 -9.06 -12.94 -9.53
CA ASN A 126 -10.48 -13.31 -9.64
C ASN A 126 -10.94 -14.21 -8.48
N ASN A 127 -10.10 -15.16 -8.05
CA ASN A 127 -10.43 -15.99 -6.89
C ASN A 127 -10.59 -15.16 -5.61
N ASN A 128 -9.81 -14.08 -5.42
CA ASN A 128 -10.00 -13.17 -4.30
C ASN A 128 -11.30 -12.37 -4.45
N TYR A 129 -11.63 -11.95 -5.66
CA TYR A 129 -12.87 -11.26 -5.96
C TYR A 129 -14.10 -12.12 -5.64
N ASP A 130 -14.18 -13.34 -6.16
CA ASP A 130 -15.31 -14.24 -5.90
C ASP A 130 -15.45 -14.57 -4.41
N TYR A 131 -14.33 -14.77 -3.71
CA TYR A 131 -14.29 -15.02 -2.28
C TYR A 131 -14.83 -13.83 -1.47
N ASN A 132 -14.29 -12.62 -1.70
CA ASN A 132 -14.72 -11.42 -0.97
C ASN A 132 -16.17 -11.05 -1.31
N LYS A 133 -16.58 -11.18 -2.57
CA LYS A 133 -17.98 -10.99 -2.99
C LYS A 133 -18.92 -11.90 -2.20
N SER A 134 -18.56 -13.17 -2.09
CA SER A 134 -19.34 -14.14 -1.31
C SER A 134 -19.45 -13.73 0.16
N ILE A 135 -18.35 -13.26 0.78
CA ILE A 135 -18.36 -12.75 2.15
C ILE A 135 -19.29 -11.55 2.30
N LEU A 136 -19.20 -10.55 1.41
CA LEU A 136 -20.02 -9.35 1.50
C LEU A 136 -21.51 -9.67 1.32
N LEU A 137 -21.85 -10.56 0.37
CA LEU A 137 -23.22 -11.02 0.15
C LEU A 137 -23.79 -11.78 1.36
N VAL A 138 -23.04 -12.76 1.89
CA VAL A 138 -23.49 -13.56 3.05
C VAL A 138 -23.73 -12.69 4.27
N ASN A 139 -22.87 -11.70 4.50
CA ASN A 139 -22.99 -10.77 5.62
C ASN A 139 -23.94 -9.60 5.36
N SER A 140 -24.59 -9.54 4.18
CA SER A 140 -25.47 -8.43 3.78
C SER A 140 -24.80 -7.06 3.90
N VAL A 141 -23.48 -6.99 3.65
CA VAL A 141 -22.72 -5.75 3.70
C VAL A 141 -22.98 -4.96 2.41
N PRO A 142 -23.42 -3.69 2.47
CA PRO A 142 -23.60 -2.87 1.28
C PRO A 142 -22.29 -2.69 0.51
N HIS A 143 -22.35 -2.89 -0.80
CA HIS A 143 -21.21 -2.72 -1.70
C HIS A 143 -21.67 -2.40 -3.12
N LEU A 144 -20.81 -1.70 -3.86
CA LEU A 144 -20.91 -1.56 -5.31
C LEU A 144 -20.02 -2.61 -5.96
N ASP A 145 -20.46 -3.13 -7.10
CA ASP A 145 -19.83 -4.25 -7.78
C ASP A 145 -19.70 -3.94 -9.28
N THR A 146 -18.46 -3.95 -9.79
CA THR A 146 -18.15 -3.71 -11.21
C THR A 146 -17.89 -5.00 -12.01
N GLY A 147 -17.93 -6.17 -11.37
CA GLY A 147 -17.51 -7.45 -11.96
C GLY A 147 -16.03 -7.76 -11.77
N PHE A 148 -15.21 -6.80 -11.32
CA PHE A 148 -13.76 -6.98 -11.08
C PHE A 148 -13.23 -6.17 -9.88
N LEU A 149 -14.06 -5.29 -9.31
CA LEU A 149 -13.78 -4.51 -8.12
C LEU A 149 -15.04 -4.44 -7.26
N LEU A 150 -14.88 -4.65 -5.95
CA LEU A 150 -15.91 -4.45 -4.94
C LEU A 150 -15.58 -3.18 -4.17
N LEU A 151 -16.48 -2.21 -4.15
CA LEU A 151 -16.32 -0.97 -3.40
C LEU A 151 -17.26 -0.98 -2.20
N THR A 152 -16.73 -0.87 -0.99
CA THR A 152 -17.52 -0.97 0.26
C THR A 152 -17.04 0.01 1.32
N GLU A 153 -17.95 0.47 2.17
CA GLU A 153 -17.60 1.38 3.25
C GLU A 153 -16.92 0.59 4.37
N SER A 154 -15.79 1.09 4.87
CA SER A 154 -15.05 0.41 5.94
C SER A 154 -14.14 1.37 6.70
N PRO A 155 -14.04 1.25 8.05
CA PRO A 155 -13.07 2.02 8.81
C PRO A 155 -11.62 1.57 8.55
N GLN A 156 -11.40 0.35 8.09
CA GLN A 156 -10.06 -0.21 7.88
C GLN A 156 -9.34 0.46 6.71
N LEU A 157 -8.05 0.76 6.88
CA LEU A 157 -7.22 1.35 5.82
C LEU A 157 -6.89 0.35 4.73
N VAL A 158 -6.47 -0.86 5.11
CA VAL A 158 -6.07 -1.90 4.16
C VAL A 158 -7.31 -2.66 3.71
N SER A 159 -7.49 -2.77 2.40
CA SER A 159 -8.51 -3.60 1.78
C SER A 159 -7.93 -4.93 1.28
N PRO A 160 -8.75 -6.00 1.23
CA PRO A 160 -8.40 -7.21 0.49
C PRO A 160 -8.16 -6.92 -0.99
N ILE A 161 -7.42 -7.83 -1.66
CA ILE A 161 -7.32 -7.81 -3.13
C ILE A 161 -8.74 -7.78 -3.72
N SER A 162 -8.94 -7.00 -4.77
CA SER A 162 -10.22 -6.76 -5.48
C SER A 162 -11.32 -6.06 -4.68
N VAL A 163 -11.01 -5.63 -3.45
CA VAL A 163 -11.87 -4.77 -2.65
C VAL A 163 -11.21 -3.40 -2.53
N LEU A 164 -11.99 -2.34 -2.62
CA LEU A 164 -11.59 -0.98 -2.32
C LEU A 164 -12.47 -0.48 -1.20
N HIS A 165 -11.85 0.03 -0.13
CA HIS A 165 -12.59 0.65 0.95
C HIS A 165 -12.87 2.12 0.64
N TYR A 166 -13.95 2.65 1.18
CA TYR A 166 -14.13 4.09 1.29
C TYR A 166 -14.58 4.51 2.70
N GLY A 167 -14.38 5.78 3.02
CA GLY A 167 -14.94 6.42 4.20
C GLY A 167 -15.22 7.91 3.93
N PRO A 168 -16.29 8.47 4.53
CA PRO A 168 -16.62 9.87 4.35
C PRO A 168 -15.74 10.80 5.20
N TYR A 169 -15.50 12.02 4.71
CA TYR A 169 -15.07 13.17 5.52
C TYR A 169 -16.11 14.28 5.39
N ALA A 170 -16.34 15.08 6.45
CA ALA A 170 -17.33 16.15 6.42
C ALA A 170 -16.73 17.47 5.94
N HIS A 171 -15.60 17.85 6.51
CA HIS A 171 -14.83 19.04 6.13
C HIS A 171 -13.35 18.70 5.93
N GLU A 172 -12.63 19.62 5.28
CA GLU A 172 -11.18 19.51 5.05
C GLU A 172 -10.41 19.32 6.36
N ILE A 173 -10.82 19.99 7.44
CA ILE A 173 -10.17 19.87 8.75
C ILE A 173 -10.34 18.46 9.33
N ASP A 174 -11.52 17.86 9.19
CA ASP A 174 -11.77 16.50 9.67
C ASP A 174 -10.93 15.49 8.88
N LEU A 175 -10.73 15.74 7.59
CA LEU A 175 -9.88 14.91 6.75
C LEU A 175 -8.40 15.02 7.17
N VAL A 176 -7.92 16.22 7.49
CA VAL A 176 -6.56 16.42 8.01
C VAL A 176 -6.35 15.62 9.30
N ASP A 177 -7.30 15.67 10.23
CA ASP A 177 -7.22 14.91 11.48
C ASP A 177 -7.23 13.40 11.20
N GLN A 178 -8.15 12.91 10.36
CA GLN A 178 -8.22 11.50 9.96
C GLN A 178 -6.91 11.01 9.31
N LEU A 179 -6.31 11.80 8.42
CA LEU A 179 -5.05 11.46 7.76
C LEU A 179 -3.87 11.50 8.72
N THR A 180 -3.88 12.43 9.69
CA THR A 180 -2.85 12.55 10.72
C THR A 180 -2.86 11.32 11.65
N ASP A 181 -4.04 10.87 12.07
CA ASP A 181 -4.21 9.70 12.93
C ASP A 181 -3.65 8.41 12.30
N VAL A 182 -3.64 8.34 10.97
CA VAL A 182 -3.20 7.16 10.21
C VAL A 182 -1.88 7.35 9.49
N ALA A 183 -1.18 8.46 9.72
CA ALA A 183 0.07 8.79 9.01
C ALA A 183 1.13 7.69 9.14
N ALA A 184 1.27 7.08 10.31
CA ALA A 184 2.25 6.00 10.54
C ALA A 184 1.97 4.71 9.73
N GLN A 185 0.70 4.51 9.32
CA GLN A 185 0.23 3.38 8.53
C GLN A 185 0.15 3.73 7.03
N THR A 186 0.40 4.98 6.67
CA THR A 186 0.23 5.50 5.31
C THR A 186 1.57 5.53 4.59
N GLN A 187 1.60 4.96 3.39
CA GLN A 187 2.76 4.94 2.50
C GLN A 187 2.84 6.22 1.67
N CYS A 188 1.74 6.60 1.03
CA CYS A 188 1.55 7.88 0.39
C CYS A 188 0.06 8.18 0.26
N ILE A 189 -0.25 9.46 0.05
CA ILE A 189 -1.59 9.94 -0.24
C ILE A 189 -1.60 10.39 -1.71
N VAL A 190 -2.65 10.08 -2.44
CA VAL A 190 -2.87 10.57 -3.82
C VAL A 190 -4.12 11.42 -3.92
N SER A 191 -4.12 12.41 -4.80
CA SER A 191 -5.30 13.25 -5.09
C SER A 191 -5.33 13.73 -6.54
N GLY A 192 -6.49 14.23 -7.00
CA GLY A 192 -6.66 14.80 -8.34
C GLY A 192 -5.65 15.91 -8.58
N GLY A 193 -4.79 15.75 -9.60
CA GLY A 193 -3.70 16.70 -9.90
C GLY A 193 -2.68 16.92 -8.77
N GLY A 194 -2.70 16.15 -7.69
CA GLY A 194 -1.89 16.41 -6.49
C GLY A 194 -2.35 17.63 -5.69
N GLN A 195 -3.62 18.01 -5.80
CA GLN A 195 -4.17 19.21 -5.17
C GLN A 195 -4.17 19.18 -3.64
N TRP A 196 -4.16 17.99 -3.03
CA TRP A 196 -4.01 17.85 -1.59
C TRP A 196 -2.56 18.05 -1.16
N ALA A 197 -2.32 18.85 -0.12
CA ALA A 197 -0.98 19.15 0.36
C ALA A 197 -0.21 17.86 0.74
N GLY A 198 0.98 17.69 0.16
CA GLY A 198 1.82 16.51 0.38
C GLY A 198 1.35 15.23 -0.31
N SER A 199 0.31 15.30 -1.15
CA SER A 199 -0.14 14.17 -1.96
C SER A 199 0.58 14.10 -3.32
N LEU A 200 0.60 12.91 -3.90
CA LEU A 200 1.01 12.71 -5.28
C LEU A 200 -0.20 12.87 -6.21
N PRO A 201 -0.01 13.29 -7.47
CA PRO A 201 -1.05 13.18 -8.48
C PRO A 201 -1.47 11.72 -8.69
N PHE A 202 -2.74 11.51 -9.06
CA PHE A 202 -3.20 10.18 -9.46
C PHE A 202 -2.32 9.57 -10.56
N GLY A 203 -2.10 8.26 -10.44
CA GLY A 203 -1.25 7.44 -11.29
C GLY A 203 0.24 7.52 -10.97
N GLN A 204 0.65 8.30 -9.96
CA GLN A 204 2.06 8.48 -9.60
C GLN A 204 2.51 7.63 -8.41
N ALA A 205 1.61 6.91 -7.72
CA ALA A 205 1.99 6.21 -6.48
C ALA A 205 3.09 5.15 -6.70
N GLN A 206 3.10 4.55 -7.89
CA GLN A 206 4.01 3.46 -8.27
C GLN A 206 5.34 3.93 -8.87
N TYR A 207 5.62 5.24 -8.88
CA TYR A 207 6.83 5.83 -9.42
C TYR A 207 7.64 6.57 -8.34
N PRO A 208 8.15 5.87 -7.31
CA PRO A 208 8.93 6.49 -6.24
C PRO A 208 10.23 7.13 -6.76
N ALA A 209 10.57 8.30 -6.25
CA ALA A 209 11.91 8.85 -6.36
C ALA A 209 12.92 8.05 -5.50
N VAL A 210 14.21 8.24 -5.77
CA VAL A 210 15.29 7.56 -5.02
C VAL A 210 15.29 7.92 -3.53
N THR A 211 14.71 9.08 -3.18
CA THR A 211 14.55 9.60 -1.82
C THR A 211 13.23 9.20 -1.16
N ASP A 212 12.33 8.51 -1.87
CA ASP A 212 11.00 8.15 -1.37
C ASP A 212 11.03 6.82 -0.60
N TYR A 213 11.71 6.84 0.55
CA TYR A 213 11.81 5.67 1.43
C TYR A 213 10.43 5.21 1.91
N ALA A 214 10.21 3.90 1.97
CA ALA A 214 8.92 3.28 2.28
C ALA A 214 8.30 3.76 3.61
N ASP A 215 9.12 4.12 4.59
CA ASP A 215 8.70 4.62 5.88
C ASP A 215 9.07 6.09 6.16
N GLY A 216 9.64 6.78 5.17
CA GLY A 216 10.23 8.11 5.33
C GLY A 216 11.60 8.10 6.03
N VAL A 217 12.14 6.93 6.36
CA VAL A 217 13.43 6.80 7.05
C VAL A 217 14.55 6.53 6.05
N ASP A 218 15.53 7.43 6.01
CA ASP A 218 16.69 7.34 5.14
C ASP A 218 17.58 6.15 5.52
N THR A 219 17.60 5.17 4.62
CA THR A 219 18.39 3.95 4.81
C THR A 219 19.89 4.23 4.75
N MET A 220 20.30 5.17 3.90
CA MET A 220 21.70 5.52 3.72
C MET A 220 22.23 6.28 4.92
N ALA A 221 21.43 7.19 5.49
CA ALA A 221 21.76 7.87 6.74
C ALA A 221 21.92 6.86 7.89
N PHE A 222 20.96 5.94 8.06
CA PHE A 222 21.06 4.86 9.05
C PHE A 222 22.35 4.05 8.89
N LEU A 223 22.70 3.67 7.65
CA LEU A 223 23.92 2.90 7.39
C LEU A 223 25.20 3.69 7.69
N ALA A 224 25.21 5.00 7.46
CA ALA A 224 26.35 5.86 7.72
C ALA A 224 26.62 6.05 9.23
N GLU A 225 25.57 6.01 10.06
CA GLU A 225 25.67 6.11 11.52
C GLU A 225 26.21 4.84 12.20
N LEU A 226 26.34 3.72 11.47
CA LEU A 226 26.89 2.46 12.00
C LEU A 226 28.42 2.41 12.00
N GLY A 227 29.09 3.47 11.54
CA GLY A 227 30.54 3.60 11.44
C GLY A 227 31.16 4.31 12.63
#